data_AF-A0A2W6TLA5-F1
#
_entry.id   AF-A0A2W6TLA5-F1
#
_cell.length_a   1.000
_cell.length_b   1.000
_cell.length_c   1.000
_cell.angle_alpha   90.00
_cell.angle_beta   90.00
_cell.angle_gamma   90.00
#
_symmetry.space_group_name_H-M   'P 1'
#
loop_
_entity.id
_entity.type
_entity.pdbx_description
1 polymer ?
#
loop_
_entity_poly.entity_id
_entity_poly.type
_entity_poly.pdbx_seq_one_letter_code
_entity_poly.pdbx_strand_id
1 'polypeptide(L)'
;MYRNAHYNNAFKSEEDEDDYYYEQTAITMDKYISFFAESSGLIYETLIESVNNDFNEYADTQEPIIYKTFDGSSITNKNLDFENRFFKILNRLCALLN
;
A
#
# COMPACT_ATOMS: atom_id res chain seq x y z
N MET A 1 -20.02 -1.35 -17.30
CA MET A 1 -20.40 -0.74 -16.01
C MET A 1 -19.13 -0.14 -15.42
N TYR A 2 -18.88 1.14 -15.68
CA TYR A 2 -17.69 1.83 -15.17
C TYR A 2 -18.02 2.29 -13.75
N ARG A 3 -17.29 1.78 -12.74
CA ARG A 3 -17.37 2.33 -11.39
C ARG A 3 -16.84 3.76 -11.47
N ASN A 4 -17.68 4.72 -11.09
CA ASN A 4 -17.32 6.13 -11.07
C ASN A 4 -16.03 6.29 -10.24
N ALA A 5 -15.02 6.89 -10.85
CA ALA A 5 -13.90 7.46 -10.11
C ALA A 5 -14.49 8.53 -9.18
N HIS A 6 -14.49 8.27 -7.88
CA HIS A 6 -14.79 9.31 -6.90
C HIS A 6 -13.79 10.44 -7.13
N TYR A 7 -14.32 11.61 -7.50
CA TYR A 7 -13.54 12.83 -7.68
C TYR A 7 -13.13 13.34 -6.27
N ASN A 8 -12.09 12.74 -5.69
CA ASN A 8 -11.49 13.21 -4.43
C ASN A 8 -10.56 14.39 -4.69
N ASN A 9 -11.12 15.51 -5.15
CA ASN A 9 -10.44 16.81 -5.12
C ASN A 9 -11.01 17.74 -4.04
N ALA A 10 -11.88 17.23 -3.16
CA ALA A 10 -12.16 17.92 -1.91
C ALA A 10 -10.95 17.68 -0.99
N PHE A 11 -10.34 18.75 -0.51
CA PHE A 11 -9.48 18.72 0.67
C PHE A 11 -10.33 18.10 1.79
N LYS A 12 -10.19 16.80 2.02
CA LYS A 12 -10.85 16.12 3.13
C LYS A 12 -10.24 16.71 4.39
N SER A 13 -11.05 17.42 5.17
CA SER A 13 -10.68 17.81 6.53
C SER A 13 -10.29 16.55 7.30
N GLU A 14 -9.23 16.63 8.09
CA GLU A 14 -8.69 15.55 8.93
C GLU A 14 -9.66 15.07 10.03
N GLU A 15 -10.96 15.34 9.91
CA GLU A 15 -12.01 15.19 10.93
C GLU A 15 -13.27 14.45 10.41
N ASP A 16 -13.13 13.59 9.39
CA ASP A 16 -14.21 12.65 9.05
C ASP A 16 -14.09 11.44 9.99
N GLU A 17 -14.89 11.39 11.07
CA GLU A 17 -14.92 10.27 12.05
C GLU A 17 -15.01 8.88 11.38
N ASP A 18 -15.70 8.80 10.24
CA ASP A 18 -15.85 7.59 9.44
C ASP A 18 -14.52 7.11 8.80
N ASP A 19 -13.62 8.02 8.41
CA ASP A 19 -12.33 7.67 7.80
C ASP A 19 -11.37 7.11 8.87
N TYR A 20 -11.36 7.72 10.06
CA TYR A 20 -10.57 7.23 11.20
C TYR A 20 -11.04 5.85 11.68
N TYR A 21 -12.34 5.59 11.64
CA TYR A 21 -12.90 4.27 11.96
C TYR A 21 -12.57 3.23 10.87
N TYR A 22 -12.60 3.64 9.60
CA TYR A 22 -12.22 2.77 8.49
C TYR A 22 -10.74 2.38 8.54
N GLU A 23 -9.83 3.31 8.83
CA GLU A 23 -8.39 3.04 8.99
C GLU A 23 -8.06 2.03 10.11
N GLN A 24 -8.93 1.94 11.12
CA GLN A 24 -8.81 1.00 12.25
C GLN A 24 -9.48 -0.35 12.02
N THR A 25 -10.30 -0.49 10.98
CA THR A 25 -11.10 -1.71 10.74
C THR A 25 -10.83 -2.36 9.38
N ALA A 26 -9.99 -1.75 8.55
CA ALA A 26 -9.62 -2.24 7.24
C ALA A 26 -8.09 -2.32 7.05
N ILE A 27 -7.65 -3.32 6.29
CA ILE A 27 -6.28 -3.38 5.77
C ILE A 27 -6.14 -2.30 4.69
N THR A 28 -5.59 -1.16 5.07
CA THR A 28 -5.32 0.00 4.21
C THR A 28 -3.99 -0.16 3.47
N MET A 29 -3.80 0.60 2.37
CA MET A 29 -2.66 0.43 1.46
C MET A 29 -1.27 0.59 2.13
N ASP A 30 -1.16 1.34 3.23
CA ASP A 30 0.07 1.49 4.02
C ASP A 30 0.46 0.22 4.81
N LYS A 31 -0.50 -0.69 5.03
CA LYS A 31 -0.33 -1.95 5.78
C LYS A 31 0.06 -3.13 4.89
N TYR A 32 0.14 -2.92 3.58
CA TYR A 32 0.52 -3.95 2.62
C TYR A 32 2.01 -4.27 2.71
N ILE A 33 2.31 -5.54 2.91
CA ILE A 33 3.68 -6.06 2.93
C ILE A 33 3.97 -6.74 1.59
N SER A 34 4.75 -6.10 0.72
CA SER A 34 5.07 -6.67 -0.61
C SER A 34 6.15 -7.74 -0.58
N PHE A 35 7.13 -7.65 0.33
CA PHE A 35 8.20 -8.64 0.47
C PHE A 35 8.81 -8.59 1.86
N PHE A 36 9.43 -9.69 2.27
CA PHE A 36 10.22 -9.80 3.49
C PHE A 36 11.51 -10.58 3.18
N ALA A 37 12.56 -10.35 3.97
CA ALA A 37 13.90 -10.85 3.65
C ALA A 37 14.08 -12.35 3.89
N GLU A 38 13.41 -12.90 4.92
CA GLU A 38 13.57 -14.28 5.34
C GLU A 38 12.30 -14.82 6.01
N SER A 39 11.95 -16.08 5.76
CA SER A 39 10.80 -16.76 6.38
C SER A 39 11.15 -17.39 7.73
N SER A 40 12.13 -16.82 8.43
CA SER A 40 12.67 -17.34 9.67
C SER A 40 13.17 -16.19 10.56
N GLY A 41 13.23 -16.45 11.86
CA GLY A 41 13.70 -15.48 12.85
C GLY A 41 12.65 -14.46 13.28
N LEU A 42 13.10 -13.54 14.14
CA LEU A 42 12.23 -12.66 14.92
C LEU A 42 11.29 -11.80 14.07
N ILE A 43 11.78 -11.24 12.95
CA ILE A 43 10.97 -10.36 12.09
C ILE A 43 9.82 -11.15 11.47
N TYR A 44 10.09 -12.37 11.00
CA TYR A 44 9.05 -13.23 10.44
C TYR A 44 8.01 -13.61 11.50
N GLU A 45 8.46 -14.01 12.69
CA GLU A 45 7.58 -14.35 13.80
C GLU A 45 6.66 -13.18 14.18
N THR A 46 7.22 -11.96 14.33
CA THR A 46 6.45 -10.75 14.61
C THR A 46 5.44 -10.43 13.50
N LEU A 47 5.84 -10.57 12.23
CA LEU A 47 4.92 -10.35 11.11
C LEU A 47 3.75 -11.33 11.11
N ILE A 48 4.03 -12.61 11.37
CA ILE A 48 2.98 -13.64 11.43
C ILE A 48 2.05 -13.41 12.63
N GLU A 49 2.58 -12.99 13.78
CA GLU A 49 1.76 -12.58 14.92
C GLU A 49 0.84 -11.42 14.59
N SER A 50 1.36 -10.34 13.98
CA SER A 50 0.54 -9.20 13.55
C SER A 50 -0.52 -9.58 12.51
N VAL A 51 -0.19 -10.47 11.56
CA VAL A 51 -1.18 -10.94 10.58
C VAL A 51 -2.29 -11.74 11.26
N ASN A 52 -1.94 -12.62 12.20
CA ASN A 52 -2.91 -13.51 12.83
C ASN A 52 -3.78 -12.81 13.88
N ASN A 53 -3.23 -11.83 14.59
CA ASN A 53 -3.92 -11.13 15.67
C ASN A 53 -4.57 -9.85 15.16
N ASP A 54 -3.78 -8.94 14.57
CA ASP A 54 -4.27 -7.62 14.21
C ASP A 54 -5.07 -7.68 12.89
N PHE A 55 -4.50 -8.28 11.84
CA PHE A 55 -5.10 -8.20 10.51
C PHE A 55 -6.33 -9.09 10.37
N ASN A 56 -6.40 -10.16 11.14
CA ASN A 56 -7.56 -11.06 11.21
C ASN A 56 -8.79 -10.41 11.87
N GLU A 57 -8.61 -9.32 12.64
CA GLU A 57 -9.70 -8.54 13.21
C GLU A 57 -10.29 -7.52 12.23
N TYR A 58 -9.58 -7.21 11.14
CA TYR A 58 -10.06 -6.29 10.12
C TYR A 58 -11.11 -6.94 9.21
N ALA A 59 -12.21 -6.23 9.01
CA ALA A 59 -13.37 -6.73 8.26
C ALA A 59 -13.28 -6.44 6.75
N ASP A 60 -12.39 -5.53 6.34
CA ASP A 60 -12.24 -5.09 4.96
C ASP A 60 -10.77 -4.95 4.55
N THR A 61 -10.54 -4.87 3.25
CA THR A 61 -9.21 -4.74 2.66
C THR A 61 -9.27 -3.81 1.45
N GLN A 62 -8.48 -2.73 1.49
CA GLN A 62 -8.48 -1.71 0.46
C GLN A 62 -7.78 -2.20 -0.82
N GLU A 63 -8.46 -2.11 -1.97
CA GLU A 63 -7.83 -2.44 -3.24
C GLU A 63 -6.79 -1.37 -3.67
N PRO A 64 -5.67 -1.78 -4.31
CA PRO A 64 -4.70 -0.83 -4.89
C PRO A 64 -5.33 0.03 -6.00
N ILE A 65 -5.24 1.36 -5.87
CA ILE A 65 -5.86 2.30 -6.81
C ILE A 65 -4.79 3.22 -7.44
N ILE A 66 -4.89 3.42 -8.75
CA ILE A 66 -4.11 4.42 -9.48
C ILE A 66 -4.96 5.69 -9.64
N TYR A 67 -4.51 6.79 -9.04
CA TYR A 67 -5.12 8.10 -9.25
C TYR A 67 -4.67 8.71 -10.56
N LYS A 68 -5.63 9.22 -11.34
CA LYS A 68 -5.38 9.84 -12.64
C LYS A 68 -6.01 11.23 -12.69
N THR A 69 -5.18 12.25 -12.75
CA THR A 69 -5.60 13.63 -13.01
C THR A 69 -5.80 13.84 -14.51
N PHE A 70 -6.89 14.50 -14.90
CA PHE A 70 -7.16 14.88 -16.29
C PHE A 70 -6.80 16.34 -16.49
N ASP A 71 -5.51 16.63 -16.69
CA ASP A 71 -4.95 17.99 -16.84
C ASP A 71 -4.39 18.26 -18.24
N GLY A 72 -4.57 17.32 -19.18
CA GLY A 72 -4.04 17.41 -20.54
C GLY A 72 -2.55 17.06 -20.68
N SER A 73 -1.86 16.72 -19.59
CA SER A 73 -0.48 16.25 -19.63
C SER A 73 -0.38 14.78 -20.08
N SER A 74 0.76 14.41 -20.65
CA SER A 74 1.05 13.01 -20.99
C SER A 74 1.21 12.19 -19.70
N ILE A 75 0.35 11.19 -19.53
CA ILE A 75 0.38 10.35 -18.33
C ILE A 75 1.60 9.43 -18.39
N THR A 76 2.65 9.78 -17.65
CA THR A 76 3.77 8.90 -17.32
C THR A 76 3.49 8.15 -16.02
N ASN A 77 3.81 6.84 -15.98
CA ASN A 77 3.76 5.99 -14.77
C ASN A 77 2.36 5.47 -14.35
N LYS A 78 1.73 4.62 -15.18
CA LYS A 78 0.40 4.00 -14.95
C LYS A 78 0.45 2.58 -14.37
N ASN A 79 1.47 2.22 -13.61
CA ASN A 79 1.58 0.87 -13.04
C ASN A 79 1.77 0.91 -11.53
N LEU A 80 1.41 -0.19 -10.88
CA LEU A 80 1.62 -0.39 -9.44
C LEU A 80 2.95 -1.11 -9.16
N ASP A 81 3.81 -1.25 -10.18
CA ASP A 81 5.04 -2.06 -10.16
C ASP A 81 6.18 -1.36 -9.41
N PHE A 82 5.95 -0.92 -8.18
CA PHE A 82 6.96 -0.23 -7.38
C PHE A 82 8.14 -1.16 -7.07
N GLU A 83 7.87 -2.46 -6.89
CA GLU A 83 8.83 -3.50 -6.58
C GLU A 83 9.90 -3.60 -7.68
N ASN A 84 9.50 -3.44 -8.94
CA ASN A 84 10.43 -3.46 -10.08
C ASN A 84 11.45 -2.33 -10.02
N ARG A 85 11.09 -1.17 -9.46
CA ARG A 85 12.04 -0.06 -9.23
C ARG A 85 12.85 -0.29 -7.96
N PHE A 86 12.21 -0.74 -6.90
CA PHE A 86 12.86 -1.00 -5.62
C PHE A 86 13.93 -2.09 -5.73
N PHE A 87 13.61 -3.27 -6.29
CA PHE A 87 14.56 -4.37 -6.42
C PHE A 87 15.75 -4.02 -7.30
N LYS A 88 15.59 -3.16 -8.31
CA LYS A 88 16.72 -2.64 -9.10
C LYS A 88 17.70 -1.85 -8.23
N ILE A 89 17.18 -1.00 -7.32
CA ILE A 89 18.00 -0.21 -6.40
C ILE A 89 18.64 -1.11 -5.37
N LEU A 90 17.87 -2.04 -4.79
CA LEU A 90 18.37 -3.01 -3.81
C LEU A 90 19.53 -3.83 -4.38
N ASN A 91 19.37 -4.40 -5.57
CA ASN A 91 20.41 -5.16 -6.25
C ASN A 91 21.66 -4.31 -6.53
N ARG A 92 21.47 -3.04 -6.92
CA ARG A 92 22.60 -2.11 -7.14
C ARG A 92 23.34 -1.82 -5.82
N LEU A 93 22.62 -1.68 -4.71
CA LEU A 93 23.22 -1.48 -3.39
C LEU A 93 24.02 -2.71 -2.96
N CYS A 94 23.46 -3.91 -3.09
CA CYS A 94 24.18 -5.16 -2.80
C CYS A 94 25.46 -5.29 -3.64
N ALA A 95 25.40 -4.95 -4.93
CA ALA A 95 26.57 -4.97 -5.81
C ALA A 95 27.66 -3.95 -5.44
N LEU A 96 27.31 -2.84 -4.78
CA LEU A 96 28.26 -1.83 -4.31
C LEU A 96 28.90 -2.21 -2.97
N LEU A 97 28.23 -3.04 -2.17
CA LEU A 97 28.70 -3.49 -0.86
C LEU A 97 29.54 -4.76 -0.92
N ASN A 98 29.51 -5.47 -2.07
CA ASN A 98 30.38 -6.60 -2.41
C ASN A 98 31.68 -6.12 -3.04
#